data_AF-A0A2I0HNP0-F1
#
_entry.id   AF-A0A2I0HNP0-F1
#
_cell.length_a   1.000
_cell.length_b   1.000
_cell.length_c   1.000
_cell.angle_alpha   90.00
_cell.angle_beta   90.00
_cell.angle_gamma   90.00
#
_symmetry.space_group_name_H-M   'P 1'
#
loop_
_entity.id
_entity.type
_entity.pdbx_description
1 polymer ?
#
loop_
_entity_poly.entity_id
_entity_poly.type
_entity_poly.pdbx_seq_one_letter_code
_entity_poly.pdbx_strand_id
1 'polypeptide(L)'
;MIYARRKEQEYFESSPEYGHLAHKMGSEYLAKLLSQHLEHVIRQRIPSILALINKTIDELNAELDRIGRPIAVDSGAQLYTILELCRAFDRVFREHLDGGRPGGDRIYGVFDHQLPAALKKLPFDRHLSTKNVQKVVSEADGYQPHLIAPEQGYRRLIDGSITYFKGPADASVDAVHFILKELVRKSIAQTEELKRFPTLQSEIAAAANDSLEKFREESRKTVVRLVDMESSYLTVEFFRKLHLEPEKNQNPKDTNNSNIDRYSDNHFRRIGSNVNAYINMVCDTLRNSIPKAVVYCQVREAKRALLNNFYVQVGRREKEQLGQMLDEDPALMEKRSQIAKRLELYKSARDEIDSVAWK
;
A
#
# COMPACT_ATOMS: atom_id res chain seq x y z
N MET A 1 66.97 30.41 -35.87
CA MET A 1 66.95 28.95 -35.64
C MET A 1 67.51 28.14 -36.80
N ILE A 2 67.07 28.35 -38.05
CA ILE A 2 67.50 27.55 -39.21
C ILE A 2 69.03 27.63 -39.45
N TYR A 3 69.61 28.84 -39.31
CA TYR A 3 71.07 29.04 -39.43
C TYR A 3 71.88 28.25 -38.39
N ALA A 4 71.38 28.15 -37.15
CA ALA A 4 72.04 27.42 -36.08
C ALA A 4 72.00 25.89 -36.33
N ARG A 5 70.87 25.36 -36.80
CA ARG A 5 70.73 23.95 -37.20
C ARG A 5 71.64 23.58 -38.36
N ARG A 6 71.79 24.48 -39.35
CA ARG A 6 72.68 24.24 -40.49
C ARG A 6 74.15 24.20 -40.05
N LYS A 7 74.58 25.13 -39.18
CA LYS A 7 75.93 25.10 -38.61
C LYS A 7 76.19 23.88 -37.73
N GLU A 8 75.20 23.45 -36.96
CA GLU A 8 75.26 22.23 -36.16
C GLU A 8 75.45 20.99 -37.05
N GLN A 9 74.70 20.90 -38.15
CA GLN A 9 74.82 19.81 -39.12
C GLN A 9 76.17 19.82 -39.85
N GLU A 10 76.61 20.97 -40.34
CA GLU A 10 77.93 21.14 -40.97
C GLU A 10 79.07 20.76 -39.99
N TYR A 11 78.94 21.09 -38.71
CA TYR A 11 79.92 20.73 -37.66
C TYR A 11 80.01 19.21 -37.45
N PHE A 12 78.87 18.52 -37.31
CA PHE A 12 78.85 17.08 -37.11
C PHE A 12 79.29 16.30 -38.36
N GLU A 13 79.03 16.80 -39.57
CA GLU A 13 79.44 16.17 -40.83
C GLU A 13 80.93 16.37 -41.16
N SER A 14 81.51 17.54 -40.84
CA SER A 14 82.91 17.87 -41.15
C SER A 14 83.92 17.44 -40.09
N SER A 15 83.46 17.00 -38.91
CA SER A 15 84.34 16.62 -37.80
C SER A 15 84.96 15.23 -38.00
N PRO A 16 86.29 15.06 -37.90
CA PRO A 16 86.95 13.76 -38.04
C PRO A 16 86.60 12.76 -36.91
N GLU A 17 86.26 13.26 -35.73
CA GLU A 17 85.88 12.43 -34.57
C GLU A 17 84.39 12.04 -34.59
N TYR A 18 83.50 12.95 -35.04
CA TYR A 18 82.04 12.76 -34.97
C TYR A 18 81.36 12.49 -36.32
N GLY A 19 82.07 12.59 -37.45
CA GLY A 19 81.51 12.42 -38.80
C GLY A 19 80.80 11.08 -39.01
N HIS A 20 81.32 9.99 -38.43
CA HIS A 20 80.69 8.67 -38.46
C HIS A 20 79.37 8.60 -37.65
N LEU A 21 79.15 9.53 -36.72
CA LEU A 21 77.97 9.65 -35.85
C LEU A 21 77.06 10.82 -36.25
N ALA A 22 77.36 11.57 -37.31
CA ALA A 22 76.61 12.77 -37.70
C ALA A 22 75.10 12.53 -37.81
N HIS A 23 74.69 11.35 -38.30
CA HIS A 23 73.29 10.94 -38.41
C HIS A 23 72.56 10.68 -37.06
N LYS A 24 73.30 10.56 -35.95
CA LYS A 24 72.80 10.36 -34.58
C LYS A 24 73.09 11.55 -33.66
N MET A 25 73.53 12.68 -34.21
CA MET A 25 73.94 13.86 -33.44
C MET A 25 73.11 15.08 -33.86
N GLY A 26 73.09 16.08 -32.99
CA GLY A 26 72.40 17.33 -33.20
C GLY A 26 70.98 17.41 -32.68
N SER A 27 70.46 18.64 -32.62
CA SER A 27 69.18 18.99 -32.02
C SER A 27 67.98 18.36 -32.74
N GLU A 28 68.06 18.14 -34.06
CA GLU A 28 66.99 17.49 -34.82
C GLU A 28 66.88 15.99 -34.48
N TYR A 29 68.03 15.30 -34.38
CA TYR A 29 68.04 13.90 -33.97
C TYR A 29 67.55 13.73 -32.53
N LEU A 30 67.99 14.61 -31.61
CA LEU A 30 67.51 14.61 -30.23
C LEU A 30 65.99 14.85 -30.16
N ALA A 31 65.44 15.80 -30.93
CA ALA A 31 64.00 16.04 -30.96
C ALA A 31 63.22 14.81 -31.46
N LYS A 32 63.71 14.13 -32.51
CA LYS A 32 63.11 12.88 -33.00
C LYS A 32 63.17 11.77 -31.94
N LEU A 33 64.32 11.62 -31.26
CA LEU A 33 64.51 10.62 -30.22
C LEU A 33 63.59 10.87 -29.01
N LEU A 34 63.48 12.13 -28.55
CA LEU A 34 62.59 12.51 -27.45
C LEU A 34 61.11 12.29 -27.82
N SER A 35 60.70 12.61 -29.05
CA SER A 35 59.35 12.35 -29.53
C SER A 35 59.03 10.84 -29.59
N GLN A 36 59.95 10.01 -30.09
CA GLN A 36 59.79 8.55 -30.10
C GLN A 36 59.71 7.97 -28.69
N HIS A 37 60.57 8.46 -27.79
CA HIS A 37 60.55 8.01 -26.39
C HIS A 37 59.26 8.42 -25.68
N LEU A 38 58.79 9.66 -25.88
CA LEU A 38 57.52 10.14 -25.34
C LEU A 38 56.34 9.34 -25.88
N GLU A 39 56.28 9.08 -27.18
CA GLU A 39 55.23 8.25 -27.78
C GLU A 39 55.21 6.84 -27.17
N HIS A 40 56.37 6.21 -27.02
CA HIS A 40 56.49 4.89 -26.40
C HIS A 40 55.96 4.87 -24.97
N VAL A 41 56.35 5.85 -24.15
CA VAL A 41 55.89 5.97 -22.76
C VAL A 41 54.38 6.22 -22.70
N ILE A 42 53.84 7.07 -23.58
CA ILE A 42 52.39 7.33 -23.69
C ILE A 42 51.65 6.04 -24.03
N ARG A 43 52.06 5.30 -25.07
CA ARG A 43 51.43 4.04 -25.49
C ARG A 43 51.44 2.99 -24.38
N GLN A 44 52.52 2.90 -23.60
CA GLN A 44 52.59 1.98 -22.45
C GLN A 44 51.64 2.35 -21.30
N ARG A 45 51.37 3.65 -21.10
CA ARG A 45 50.50 4.14 -20.01
C ARG A 45 49.01 4.14 -20.36
N ILE A 46 48.66 4.25 -21.65
CA ILE A 46 47.26 4.28 -22.11
C ILE A 46 46.39 3.13 -21.55
N PRO A 47 46.79 1.84 -21.60
CA PRO A 47 45.96 0.75 -21.08
C PRO A 47 45.65 0.89 -19.57
N SER A 48 46.61 1.36 -18.78
CA SER A 48 46.42 1.58 -17.35
C SER A 48 45.48 2.76 -17.08
N ILE A 49 45.55 3.82 -17.88
CA ILE A 49 44.65 4.97 -17.78
C ILE A 49 43.22 4.56 -18.15
N LEU A 50 43.06 3.79 -19.23
CA LEU A 50 41.76 3.29 -19.68
C LEU A 50 41.11 2.37 -18.64
N ALA A 51 41.89 1.49 -18.00
CA ALA A 51 41.41 0.65 -16.90
C ALA A 51 40.93 1.50 -15.70
N LEU A 52 41.67 2.56 -15.33
CA LEU A 52 41.27 3.48 -14.27
C LEU A 52 39.98 4.24 -14.62
N ILE A 53 39.85 4.71 -15.87
CA ILE A 53 38.66 5.41 -16.34
C ILE A 53 37.43 4.49 -16.29
N ASN A 54 37.53 3.27 -16.83
CA ASN A 54 36.42 2.31 -16.80
C ASN A 54 36.01 1.96 -15.37
N LYS A 55 36.98 1.70 -14.49
CA LYS A 55 36.69 1.48 -13.07
C LYS A 55 35.97 2.67 -12.42
N THR A 56 36.41 3.90 -12.72
CA THR A 56 35.77 5.11 -12.19
C THR A 56 34.36 5.31 -12.76
N ILE A 57 34.14 4.98 -14.04
CA ILE A 57 32.82 4.99 -14.67
C ILE A 57 31.88 4.02 -13.95
N ASP A 58 32.34 2.80 -13.65
CA ASP A 58 31.54 1.79 -12.94
C ASP A 58 31.20 2.25 -11.51
N GLU A 59 32.17 2.82 -10.78
CA GLU A 59 31.95 3.39 -9.45
C GLU A 59 30.94 4.54 -9.47
N LEU A 60 31.04 5.46 -10.44
CA LEU A 60 30.10 6.57 -10.61
C LEU A 60 28.70 6.09 -11.02
N ASN A 61 28.59 5.08 -11.88
CA ASN A 61 27.30 4.47 -12.23
C ASN A 61 26.65 3.81 -11.02
N ALA A 62 27.40 3.04 -10.23
CA ALA A 62 26.90 2.41 -9.01
C ALA A 62 26.44 3.45 -7.97
N GLU A 63 27.17 4.56 -7.83
CA GLU A 63 26.74 5.66 -6.97
C GLU A 63 25.45 6.32 -7.50
N LEU A 64 25.35 6.55 -8.82
CA LEU A 64 24.18 7.12 -9.47
C LEU A 64 22.94 6.22 -9.33
N ASP A 65 23.10 4.90 -9.47
CA ASP A 65 22.00 3.94 -9.29
C ASP A 65 21.55 3.89 -7.82
N ARG A 66 22.45 4.12 -6.86
CA ARG A 66 22.11 4.19 -5.42
C ARG A 66 21.36 5.48 -5.04
N ILE A 67 21.77 6.64 -5.56
CA ILE A 67 21.15 7.95 -5.25
C ILE A 67 19.99 8.30 -6.20
N GLY A 68 19.79 7.50 -7.25
CA GLY A 68 18.83 7.73 -8.32
C GLY A 68 19.42 8.52 -9.50
N ARG A 69 18.94 8.19 -10.71
CA ARG A 69 19.33 8.90 -11.95
C ARG A 69 18.64 10.26 -12.07
N PRO A 70 19.23 11.22 -12.81
CA PRO A 70 18.60 12.51 -13.07
C PRO A 70 17.27 12.33 -13.80
N ILE A 71 16.26 13.08 -13.40
CA ILE A 71 14.96 13.10 -14.09
C ILE A 71 15.10 14.01 -15.32
N ALA A 72 14.60 13.55 -16.46
CA ALA A 72 14.58 14.37 -17.67
C ALA A 72 13.60 15.54 -17.52
N VAL A 73 13.95 16.69 -18.12
CA VAL A 73 13.21 17.95 -18.02
C VAL A 73 11.91 17.95 -18.83
N ASP A 74 11.64 16.90 -19.61
CA ASP A 74 10.41 16.74 -20.38
C ASP A 74 9.22 16.41 -19.45
N SER A 75 8.07 17.06 -19.68
CA SER A 75 6.84 16.78 -18.94
C SER A 75 6.40 15.31 -19.09
N GLY A 76 6.61 14.71 -20.26
CA GLY A 76 6.30 13.29 -20.50
C GLY A 76 7.15 12.36 -19.62
N ALA A 77 8.44 12.69 -19.46
CA ALA A 77 9.35 11.91 -18.63
C ALA A 77 9.08 12.09 -17.13
N GLN A 78 8.72 13.30 -16.70
CA GLN A 78 8.29 13.57 -15.32
C GLN A 78 7.02 12.78 -14.97
N LEU A 79 6.01 12.80 -15.85
CA LEU A 79 4.79 12.03 -15.68
C LEU A 79 5.09 10.53 -15.60
N TYR A 80 5.89 10.01 -16.53
CA TYR A 80 6.30 8.60 -16.52
C TYR A 80 6.97 8.21 -15.19
N THR A 81 7.89 9.04 -14.70
CA THR A 81 8.59 8.82 -13.43
C THR A 81 7.61 8.78 -12.25
N ILE A 82 6.67 9.72 -12.17
CA ILE A 82 5.64 9.72 -11.11
C ILE A 82 4.82 8.44 -11.16
N LEU A 83 4.37 8.02 -12.34
CA LEU A 83 3.59 6.80 -12.50
C LEU A 83 4.37 5.53 -12.15
N GLU A 84 5.66 5.48 -12.46
CA GLU A 84 6.55 4.38 -12.09
C GLU A 84 6.71 4.28 -10.57
N LEU A 85 6.95 5.41 -9.89
CA LEU A 85 7.03 5.48 -8.42
C LEU A 85 5.71 5.06 -7.76
N CYS A 86 4.57 5.45 -8.34
CA CYS A 86 3.26 5.03 -7.84
C CYS A 86 3.05 3.52 -8.00
N ARG A 87 3.50 2.93 -9.12
CA ARG A 87 3.45 1.46 -9.32
C ARG A 87 4.35 0.73 -8.33
N ALA A 88 5.52 1.26 -8.02
CA ALA A 88 6.41 0.72 -7.01
C ALA A 88 5.73 0.72 -5.63
N PHE A 89 5.13 1.85 -5.24
CA PHE A 89 4.30 1.94 -4.03
C PHE A 89 3.13 0.93 -4.04
N ASP A 90 2.37 0.84 -5.13
CA ASP A 90 1.23 -0.09 -5.25
C ASP A 90 1.68 -1.54 -5.08
N ARG A 91 2.86 -1.92 -5.61
CA ARG A 91 3.45 -3.25 -5.42
C ARG A 91 3.75 -3.52 -3.95
N VAL A 92 4.46 -2.61 -3.29
CA VAL A 92 4.82 -2.72 -1.86
C VAL A 92 3.57 -2.75 -0.97
N PHE A 93 2.56 -1.93 -1.28
CA PHE A 93 1.30 -1.92 -0.55
C PHE A 93 0.55 -3.26 -0.68
N ARG A 94 0.50 -3.83 -1.89
CA ARG A 94 -0.11 -5.16 -2.11
C ARG A 94 0.61 -6.25 -1.34
N GLU A 95 1.94 -6.25 -1.32
CA GLU A 95 2.75 -7.19 -0.55
C GLU A 95 2.48 -7.08 0.96
N HIS A 96 2.35 -5.87 1.50
CA HIS A 96 1.99 -5.67 2.90
C HIS A 96 0.56 -6.10 3.22
N LEU A 97 -0.38 -5.84 2.31
CA LEU A 97 -1.79 -6.16 2.49
C LEU A 97 -2.04 -7.67 2.44
N ASP A 98 -1.42 -8.36 1.47
CA ASP A 98 -1.48 -9.82 1.34
C ASP A 98 -0.54 -10.53 2.34
N GLY A 99 0.47 -9.82 2.85
CA GLY A 99 1.41 -10.33 3.84
C GLY A 99 0.75 -10.62 5.19
N GLY A 100 1.39 -11.48 5.99
CA GLY A 100 0.85 -11.98 7.26
C GLY A 100 0.72 -10.93 8.36
N ARG A 101 1.63 -10.97 9.36
CA ARG A 101 1.54 -10.19 10.61
C ARG A 101 1.28 -8.68 10.47
N PRO A 102 1.82 -7.94 9.49
CA PRO A 102 1.61 -6.49 9.43
C PRO A 102 0.25 -6.09 8.84
N GLY A 103 -0.38 -6.95 8.04
CA GLY A 103 -1.58 -6.62 7.24
C GLY A 103 -2.70 -7.63 7.40
N GLY A 104 -2.70 -8.67 6.56
CA GLY A 104 -3.80 -9.63 6.46
C GLY A 104 -4.16 -10.31 7.79
N ASP A 105 -3.15 -10.67 8.60
CA ASP A 105 -3.36 -11.30 9.91
C ASP A 105 -4.04 -10.36 10.91
N ARG A 106 -3.72 -9.06 10.89
CA ARG A 106 -4.41 -8.06 11.74
C ARG A 106 -5.85 -7.87 11.34
N ILE A 107 -6.13 -7.81 10.03
CA ILE A 107 -7.50 -7.72 9.50
C ILE A 107 -8.28 -8.99 9.89
N TYR A 108 -7.67 -10.16 9.76
CA TYR A 108 -8.27 -11.42 10.22
C TYR A 108 -8.57 -11.40 11.72
N GLY A 109 -7.66 -10.88 12.54
CA GLY A 109 -7.85 -10.71 13.98
C GLY A 109 -9.07 -9.84 14.35
N VAL A 110 -9.40 -8.81 13.55
CA VAL A 110 -10.62 -8.03 13.76
C VAL A 110 -11.87 -8.91 13.61
N PHE A 111 -11.92 -9.75 12.58
CA PHE A 111 -13.11 -10.57 12.30
C PHE A 111 -13.20 -11.83 13.13
N ASP A 112 -12.09 -12.46 13.50
CA ASP A 112 -12.08 -13.71 14.23
C ASP A 112 -12.15 -13.52 15.75
N HIS A 113 -11.61 -12.40 16.25
CA HIS A 113 -11.56 -12.12 17.69
C HIS A 113 -12.44 -10.93 18.10
N GLN A 114 -12.23 -9.75 17.49
CA GLN A 114 -12.86 -8.51 17.98
C GLN A 114 -14.37 -8.49 17.73
N LEU A 115 -14.81 -8.79 16.50
CA LEU A 115 -16.22 -8.80 16.14
C LEU A 115 -17.01 -9.84 16.97
N PRO A 116 -16.59 -11.12 17.07
CA PRO A 116 -17.31 -12.10 17.90
C PRO A 116 -17.33 -11.72 19.37
N ALA A 117 -16.25 -11.14 19.91
CA ALA A 117 -16.22 -10.64 21.28
C ALA A 117 -17.18 -9.47 21.49
N ALA A 118 -17.32 -8.56 20.51
CA ALA A 118 -18.24 -7.44 20.57
C ALA A 118 -19.70 -7.91 20.49
N LEU A 119 -20.01 -8.88 19.62
CA LEU A 119 -21.34 -9.49 19.51
C LEU A 119 -21.78 -10.18 20.82
N LYS A 120 -20.86 -10.90 21.48
CA LYS A 120 -21.13 -11.55 22.78
C LYS A 120 -21.36 -10.57 23.93
N LYS A 121 -20.86 -9.34 23.84
CA LYS A 121 -21.01 -8.30 24.88
C LYS A 121 -22.31 -7.50 24.76
N LEU A 122 -23.15 -7.80 23.76
CA LEU A 122 -24.42 -7.10 23.58
C LEU A 122 -25.38 -7.39 24.74
N PRO A 123 -26.16 -6.39 25.20
CA PRO A 123 -26.97 -6.50 26.41
C PRO A 123 -28.30 -7.23 26.19
N PHE A 124 -28.29 -8.38 25.50
CA PHE A 124 -29.49 -9.15 25.18
C PHE A 124 -30.20 -9.68 26.44
N ASP A 125 -29.48 -10.04 27.49
CA ASP A 125 -30.07 -10.49 28.76
C ASP A 125 -30.98 -9.44 29.39
N ARG A 126 -30.57 -8.15 29.29
CA ARG A 126 -31.36 -7.03 29.79
C ARG A 126 -32.54 -6.74 28.85
N HIS A 127 -32.30 -6.74 27.55
CA HIS A 127 -33.30 -6.42 26.53
C HIS A 127 -34.42 -7.48 26.47
N LEU A 128 -34.07 -8.77 26.61
CA LEU A 128 -34.99 -9.90 26.58
C LEU A 128 -35.43 -10.35 27.98
N SER A 129 -35.23 -9.51 29.01
CA SER A 129 -35.73 -9.77 30.36
C SER A 129 -37.26 -9.90 30.37
N THR A 130 -37.81 -10.79 31.20
CA THR A 130 -39.26 -11.08 31.25
C THR A 130 -40.11 -9.81 31.43
N LYS A 131 -39.64 -8.87 32.27
CA LYS A 131 -40.31 -7.58 32.49
C LYS A 131 -40.35 -6.72 31.22
N ASN A 132 -39.25 -6.67 30.47
CA ASN A 132 -39.20 -5.89 29.24
C ASN A 132 -40.01 -6.56 28.11
N VAL A 133 -39.92 -7.89 27.99
CA VAL A 133 -40.72 -8.67 27.04
C VAL A 133 -42.21 -8.46 27.28
N GLN A 134 -42.67 -8.57 28.53
CA GLN A 134 -44.06 -8.31 28.89
C GLN A 134 -44.47 -6.89 28.50
N LYS A 135 -43.66 -5.89 28.85
CA LYS A 135 -43.92 -4.49 28.49
C LYS A 135 -44.06 -4.30 26.98
N VAL A 136 -43.09 -4.74 26.20
CA VAL A 136 -43.06 -4.55 24.74
C VAL A 136 -44.19 -5.30 24.04
N VAL A 137 -44.49 -6.53 24.47
CA VAL A 137 -45.59 -7.32 23.90
C VAL A 137 -46.94 -6.69 24.25
N SER A 138 -47.16 -6.29 25.50
CA SER A 138 -48.40 -5.62 25.90
C SER A 138 -48.58 -4.23 25.25
N GLU A 139 -47.50 -3.51 24.96
CA GLU A 139 -47.51 -2.25 24.21
C GLU A 139 -47.77 -2.43 22.70
N ALA A 140 -47.47 -3.61 22.15
CA ALA A 140 -47.59 -3.89 20.71
C ALA A 140 -48.93 -4.54 20.35
N ASP A 141 -49.32 -5.58 21.08
CA ASP A 141 -50.50 -6.41 20.80
C ASP A 141 -51.64 -6.18 21.81
N GLY A 142 -51.40 -5.39 22.86
CA GLY A 142 -52.37 -5.05 23.88
C GLY A 142 -52.38 -6.00 25.08
N TYR A 143 -53.25 -5.71 26.05
CA TYR A 143 -53.38 -6.47 27.30
C TYR A 143 -54.28 -7.71 27.18
N GLN A 144 -54.97 -7.88 26.05
CA GLN A 144 -55.91 -8.98 25.88
C GLN A 144 -55.20 -10.32 25.67
N PRO A 145 -55.74 -11.43 26.22
CA PRO A 145 -56.35 -12.47 25.42
C PRO A 145 -55.76 -13.02 24.11
N HIS A 146 -54.48 -12.96 23.76
CA HIS A 146 -53.86 -13.64 22.60
C HIS A 146 -54.33 -15.09 22.43
N LEU A 147 -55.22 -15.30 21.45
CA LEU A 147 -55.63 -16.61 20.95
C LEU A 147 -54.60 -17.21 19.97
N ILE A 148 -53.78 -16.33 19.38
CA ILE A 148 -52.71 -16.60 18.43
C ILE A 148 -51.43 -15.90 18.94
N ALA A 149 -50.24 -16.37 18.57
CA ALA A 149 -48.98 -15.76 19.00
C ALA A 149 -48.91 -14.24 18.70
N PRO A 150 -48.40 -13.41 19.63
CA PRO A 150 -48.36 -11.94 19.51
C PRO A 150 -47.34 -11.46 18.45
N GLU A 151 -47.77 -11.39 17.19
CA GLU A 151 -46.88 -11.15 16.06
C GLU A 151 -46.15 -9.79 16.15
N GLN A 152 -46.83 -8.73 16.59
CA GLN A 152 -46.24 -7.39 16.62
C GLN A 152 -45.21 -7.25 17.73
N GLY A 153 -45.43 -7.88 18.88
CA GLY A 153 -44.52 -7.95 20.01
C GLY A 153 -43.24 -8.69 19.65
N TYR A 154 -43.36 -9.85 18.97
CA TYR A 154 -42.20 -10.57 18.44
C TYR A 154 -41.40 -9.71 17.46
N ARG A 155 -42.08 -9.08 16.50
CA ARG A 155 -41.43 -8.20 15.51
C ARG A 155 -40.69 -7.05 16.17
N ARG A 156 -41.32 -6.32 17.10
CA ARG A 156 -40.67 -5.22 17.83
C ARG A 156 -39.47 -5.66 18.67
N LEU A 157 -39.56 -6.81 19.34
CA LEU A 157 -38.45 -7.35 20.14
C LEU A 157 -37.27 -7.75 19.25
N ILE A 158 -37.55 -8.38 18.10
CA ILE A 158 -36.54 -8.78 17.13
C ILE A 158 -35.87 -7.56 16.50
N ASP A 159 -36.65 -6.59 16.01
CA ASP A 159 -36.13 -5.36 15.41
C ASP A 159 -35.26 -4.56 16.39
N GLY A 160 -35.71 -4.45 17.64
CA GLY A 160 -34.96 -3.82 18.73
C GLY A 160 -33.65 -4.54 19.03
N SER A 161 -33.66 -5.88 18.97
CA SER A 161 -32.46 -6.70 19.17
C SER A 161 -31.48 -6.59 18.01
N ILE A 162 -31.97 -6.66 16.76
CA ILE A 162 -31.14 -6.61 15.54
C ILE A 162 -30.41 -5.26 15.43
N THR A 163 -31.05 -4.17 15.85
CA THR A 163 -30.44 -2.83 15.84
C THR A 163 -29.14 -2.76 16.65
N TYR A 164 -28.98 -3.56 17.72
CA TYR A 164 -27.73 -3.62 18.49
C TYR A 164 -26.53 -4.11 17.68
N PHE A 165 -26.74 -4.89 16.61
CA PHE A 165 -25.65 -5.37 15.76
C PHE A 165 -24.98 -4.26 14.93
N LYS A 166 -25.66 -3.13 14.69
CA LYS A 166 -25.09 -2.00 13.93
C LYS A 166 -23.80 -1.46 14.57
N GLY A 167 -23.76 -1.35 15.89
CA GLY A 167 -22.59 -0.85 16.63
C GLY A 167 -21.33 -1.69 16.41
N PRO A 168 -21.33 -3.00 16.74
CA PRO A 168 -20.21 -3.90 16.47
C PRO A 168 -19.81 -3.97 14.99
N ALA A 169 -20.78 -3.88 14.09
CA ALA A 169 -20.55 -3.94 12.66
C ALA A 169 -19.80 -2.68 12.17
N ASP A 170 -20.24 -1.49 12.60
CA ASP A 170 -19.55 -0.21 12.34
C ASP A 170 -18.16 -0.16 12.97
N ALA A 171 -17.99 -0.67 14.20
CA ALA A 171 -16.69 -0.76 14.85
C ALA A 171 -15.70 -1.64 14.06
N SER A 172 -16.19 -2.71 13.42
CA SER A 172 -15.37 -3.57 12.57
C SER A 172 -14.91 -2.86 11.29
N VAL A 173 -15.79 -2.06 10.69
CA VAL A 173 -15.47 -1.19 9.55
C VAL A 173 -14.36 -0.19 9.93
N ASP A 174 -14.48 0.44 11.10
CA ASP A 174 -13.50 1.42 11.59
C ASP A 174 -12.14 0.81 11.93
N ALA A 175 -12.13 -0.38 12.55
CA ALA A 175 -10.90 -1.10 12.87
C ALA A 175 -10.11 -1.47 11.61
N VAL A 176 -10.80 -1.95 10.55
CA VAL A 176 -10.15 -2.28 9.27
C VAL A 176 -9.61 -1.04 8.58
N HIS A 177 -10.36 0.06 8.57
CA HIS A 177 -9.90 1.34 8.02
C HIS A 177 -8.61 1.83 8.67
N PHE A 178 -8.53 1.74 10.01
CA PHE A 178 -7.32 2.12 10.74
C PHE A 178 -6.11 1.29 10.32
N ILE A 179 -6.27 -0.04 10.19
CA ILE A 179 -5.21 -0.93 9.72
C ILE A 179 -4.76 -0.54 8.31
N LEU A 180 -5.70 -0.27 7.39
CA LEU A 180 -5.38 0.15 6.02
C LEU A 180 -4.61 1.47 5.99
N LYS A 181 -4.98 2.47 6.80
CA LYS A 181 -4.23 3.74 6.93
C LYS A 181 -2.81 3.52 7.45
N GLU A 182 -2.62 2.64 8.43
CA GLU A 182 -1.29 2.27 8.91
C GLU A 182 -0.46 1.56 7.83
N LEU A 183 -1.07 0.69 7.04
CA LEU A 183 -0.40 0.00 5.93
C LEU A 183 0.06 0.97 4.85
N VAL A 184 -0.74 1.98 4.51
CA VAL A 184 -0.33 3.05 3.57
C VAL A 184 0.94 3.74 4.09
N ARG A 185 0.95 4.17 5.37
CA ARG A 185 2.12 4.82 5.97
C ARG A 185 3.37 3.94 5.94
N LYS A 186 3.24 2.66 6.29
CA LYS A 186 4.36 1.69 6.25
C LYS A 186 4.87 1.47 4.82
N SER A 187 3.97 1.37 3.85
CA SER A 187 4.31 1.14 2.45
C SER A 187 5.05 2.34 1.83
N ILE A 188 4.64 3.57 2.17
CA ILE A 188 5.38 4.79 1.80
C ILE A 188 6.79 4.77 2.39
N ALA A 189 6.93 4.42 3.67
CA ALA A 189 8.23 4.40 4.36
C ALA A 189 9.20 3.31 3.82
N GLN A 190 8.67 2.16 3.36
CA GLN A 190 9.48 1.09 2.80
C GLN A 190 9.87 1.34 1.33
N THR A 191 9.13 2.18 0.61
CA THR A 191 9.44 2.50 -0.80
C THR A 191 10.66 3.44 -0.85
N GLU A 192 11.86 2.89 -1.02
CA GLU A 192 13.13 3.64 -0.98
C GLU A 192 13.21 4.72 -2.05
N GLU A 193 12.74 4.43 -3.26
CA GLU A 193 12.73 5.38 -4.39
C GLU A 193 11.89 6.63 -4.09
N LEU A 194 10.83 6.45 -3.30
CA LEU A 194 9.91 7.53 -2.94
C LEU A 194 10.49 8.44 -1.86
N LYS A 195 11.51 8.00 -1.08
CA LYS A 195 12.19 8.83 -0.06
C LYS A 195 12.85 10.08 -0.63
N ARG A 196 13.14 10.06 -1.93
CA ARG A 196 13.72 11.19 -2.65
C ARG A 196 12.77 12.36 -2.83
N PHE A 197 11.46 12.11 -2.81
CA PHE A 197 10.43 13.07 -3.23
C PHE A 197 9.40 13.31 -2.11
N PRO A 198 9.70 14.19 -1.14
CA PRO A 198 8.81 14.44 -0.01
C PRO A 198 7.43 14.95 -0.41
N THR A 199 7.34 15.82 -1.42
CA THR A 199 6.03 16.33 -1.88
C THR A 199 5.20 15.22 -2.51
N LEU A 200 5.80 14.38 -3.36
CA LEU A 200 5.11 13.22 -3.92
C LEU A 200 4.65 12.24 -2.84
N GLN A 201 5.44 12.00 -1.79
CA GLN A 201 5.02 11.18 -0.65
C GLN A 201 3.76 11.72 0.03
N SER A 202 3.74 13.03 0.30
CA SER A 202 2.59 13.68 0.92
C SER A 202 1.35 13.61 0.04
N GLU A 203 1.49 13.85 -1.26
CA GLU A 203 0.40 13.77 -2.24
C GLU A 203 -0.15 12.34 -2.37
N ILE A 204 0.71 11.33 -2.46
CA ILE A 204 0.30 9.91 -2.49
C ILE A 204 -0.40 9.54 -1.18
N ALA A 205 0.14 9.95 -0.03
CA ALA A 205 -0.47 9.69 1.27
C ALA A 205 -1.86 10.32 1.37
N ALA A 206 -2.01 11.58 0.95
CA ALA A 206 -3.29 12.28 0.94
C ALA A 206 -4.30 11.56 0.03
N ALA A 207 -3.93 11.29 -1.22
CA ALA A 207 -4.82 10.65 -2.19
C ALA A 207 -5.24 9.22 -1.77
N ALA A 208 -4.32 8.46 -1.17
CA ALA A 208 -4.61 7.14 -0.62
C ALA A 208 -5.58 7.25 0.58
N ASN A 209 -5.35 8.18 1.50
CA ASN A 209 -6.25 8.39 2.65
C ASN A 209 -7.66 8.82 2.23
N ASP A 210 -7.78 9.71 1.25
CA ASP A 210 -9.07 10.15 0.71
C ASP A 210 -9.83 8.99 0.07
N SER A 211 -9.13 8.11 -0.65
CA SER A 211 -9.74 6.93 -1.27
C SER A 211 -10.18 5.91 -0.21
N LEU A 212 -9.35 5.69 0.83
CA LEU A 212 -9.73 4.83 1.97
C LEU A 212 -10.96 5.37 2.70
N GLU A 213 -11.11 6.69 2.85
CA GLU A 213 -12.28 7.28 3.52
C GLU A 213 -13.57 7.01 2.72
N LYS A 214 -13.52 7.15 1.39
CA LYS A 214 -14.65 6.78 0.51
C LYS A 214 -15.01 5.31 0.63
N PHE A 215 -14.01 4.42 0.64
CA PHE A 215 -14.23 2.97 0.79
C PHE A 215 -14.85 2.63 2.16
N ARG A 216 -14.41 3.31 3.22
CA ARG A 216 -14.99 3.18 4.56
C ARG A 216 -16.45 3.59 4.58
N GLU A 217 -16.82 4.72 3.98
CA GLU A 217 -18.21 5.18 3.92
C GLU A 217 -19.12 4.19 3.19
N GLU A 218 -18.68 3.69 2.03
CA GLU A 218 -19.45 2.68 1.27
C GLU A 218 -19.57 1.35 2.03
N SER A 219 -18.51 0.94 2.72
CA SER A 219 -18.53 -0.23 3.58
C SER A 219 -19.48 -0.08 4.75
N ARG A 220 -19.50 1.10 5.40
CA ARG A 220 -20.44 1.41 6.49
C ARG A 220 -21.89 1.29 6.01
N LYS A 221 -22.22 1.95 4.90
CA LYS A 221 -23.56 1.87 4.30
C LYS A 221 -23.95 0.43 4.00
N THR A 222 -23.04 -0.36 3.43
CA THR A 222 -23.30 -1.76 3.06
C THR A 222 -23.53 -2.64 4.29
N VAL A 223 -22.70 -2.51 5.32
CA VAL A 223 -22.81 -3.28 6.55
C VAL A 223 -24.09 -2.95 7.33
N VAL A 224 -24.44 -1.67 7.44
CA VAL A 224 -25.71 -1.24 8.06
C VAL A 224 -26.90 -1.79 7.28
N ARG A 225 -26.87 -1.74 5.95
CA ARG A 225 -27.92 -2.33 5.09
C ARG A 225 -28.07 -3.83 5.31
N LEU A 226 -26.97 -4.57 5.48
CA LEU A 226 -27.04 -6.01 5.78
C LEU A 226 -27.79 -6.26 7.10
N VAL A 227 -27.54 -5.46 8.13
CA VAL A 227 -28.28 -5.57 9.40
C VAL A 227 -29.76 -5.19 9.21
N ASP A 228 -30.05 -4.13 8.45
CA ASP A 228 -31.43 -3.70 8.17
C ASP A 228 -32.23 -4.76 7.37
N MET A 229 -31.56 -5.48 6.46
CA MET A 229 -32.16 -6.58 5.71
C MET A 229 -32.63 -7.71 6.62
N GLU A 230 -31.87 -8.06 7.67
CA GLU A 230 -32.24 -9.09 8.65
C GLU A 230 -33.47 -8.68 9.48
N SER A 231 -33.71 -7.37 9.68
CA SER A 231 -34.94 -6.86 10.32
C SER A 231 -36.13 -6.76 9.38
N SER A 232 -35.90 -6.66 8.06
CA SER A 232 -36.98 -6.44 7.08
C SER A 232 -37.83 -7.68 6.83
N TYR A 233 -37.25 -8.87 6.91
CA TYR A 233 -37.96 -10.14 6.72
C TYR A 233 -37.55 -11.17 7.77
N LEU A 234 -38.53 -11.65 8.52
CA LEU A 234 -38.32 -12.71 9.52
C LEU A 234 -38.25 -14.07 8.84
N THR A 235 -37.22 -14.85 9.16
CA THR A 235 -37.07 -16.20 8.63
C THR A 235 -38.14 -17.13 9.20
N VAL A 236 -39.26 -17.27 8.49
CA VAL A 236 -40.46 -18.02 8.95
C VAL A 236 -40.14 -19.49 9.22
N GLU A 237 -39.22 -20.08 8.45
CA GLU A 237 -38.81 -21.47 8.61
C GLU A 237 -38.17 -21.76 9.98
N PHE A 238 -37.50 -20.78 10.57
CA PHE A 238 -36.96 -20.89 11.93
C PHE A 238 -38.07 -21.11 12.95
N PHE A 239 -39.10 -20.26 12.90
CA PHE A 239 -40.24 -20.35 13.83
C PHE A 239 -41.06 -21.62 13.62
N ARG A 240 -41.17 -22.13 12.40
CA ARG A 240 -41.83 -23.43 12.15
C ARG A 240 -41.11 -24.58 12.84
N LYS A 241 -39.77 -24.62 12.76
CA LYS A 241 -38.95 -25.66 13.41
C LYS A 241 -38.98 -25.54 14.94
N LEU A 242 -39.02 -24.32 15.47
CA LEU A 242 -39.09 -24.07 16.90
C LEU A 242 -40.34 -24.66 17.57
N HIS A 243 -41.47 -24.73 16.85
CA HIS A 243 -42.70 -25.35 17.34
C HIS A 243 -42.71 -26.88 17.25
N LEU A 244 -41.78 -27.48 16.49
CA LEU A 244 -41.69 -28.92 16.25
C LEU A 244 -40.76 -29.63 17.25
N GLU A 245 -39.91 -28.92 17.98
CA GLU A 245 -39.12 -29.51 19.07
C GLU A 245 -40.00 -29.67 20.33
N PRO A 246 -40.38 -30.90 20.73
CA PRO A 246 -41.10 -31.09 21.98
C PRO A 246 -40.17 -30.79 23.16
N GLU A 247 -40.69 -30.04 24.14
CA GLU A 247 -39.99 -29.75 25.38
C GLU A 247 -39.58 -31.06 26.07
N LYS A 248 -38.29 -31.41 26.04
CA LYS A 248 -37.75 -32.61 26.71
C LYS A 248 -37.83 -32.56 28.25
N ASN A 249 -38.45 -31.54 28.86
CA ASN A 249 -38.40 -31.29 30.31
C ASN A 249 -39.75 -31.04 31.01
N GLN A 250 -40.91 -31.38 30.41
CA GLN A 250 -42.18 -31.32 31.16
C GLN A 250 -42.50 -32.65 31.84
N ASN A 251 -42.52 -32.64 33.18
CA ASN A 251 -43.06 -33.72 34.00
C ASN A 251 -44.57 -33.87 33.73
N PRO A 252 -45.09 -35.10 33.53
CA PRO A 252 -46.46 -35.35 33.08
C PRO A 252 -47.53 -35.23 34.20
N LYS A 253 -47.42 -34.26 35.12
CA LYS A 253 -48.39 -34.10 36.23
C LYS A 253 -49.25 -32.82 36.20
N ASP A 254 -48.99 -31.87 35.30
CA ASP A 254 -49.72 -30.59 35.25
C ASP A 254 -50.76 -30.50 34.11
N THR A 255 -51.40 -31.62 33.76
CA THR A 255 -52.34 -31.66 32.61
C THR A 255 -53.70 -31.01 32.90
N ASN A 256 -54.00 -30.61 34.14
CA ASN A 256 -55.34 -30.13 34.53
C ASN A 256 -55.52 -28.61 34.69
N ASN A 257 -54.52 -27.77 34.38
CA ASN A 257 -54.64 -26.30 34.56
C ASN A 257 -54.26 -25.44 33.33
N SER A 258 -54.27 -26.03 32.14
CA SER A 258 -53.69 -25.49 30.89
C SER A 258 -54.29 -24.18 30.32
N ASN A 259 -55.35 -23.64 30.93
CA ASN A 259 -55.98 -22.39 30.46
C ASN A 259 -55.59 -21.15 31.29
N ILE A 260 -55.12 -21.29 32.53
CA ILE A 260 -54.79 -20.15 33.41
C ILE A 260 -53.30 -19.76 33.26
N ASP A 261 -52.43 -20.69 32.90
CA ASP A 261 -50.98 -20.41 32.73
C ASP A 261 -50.59 -19.74 31.41
N ARG A 262 -51.56 -19.50 30.51
CA ARG A 262 -51.32 -18.83 29.22
C ARG A 262 -50.90 -17.35 29.36
N TYR A 263 -51.08 -16.75 30.54
CA TYR A 263 -50.70 -15.38 30.91
C TYR A 263 -49.64 -15.30 32.01
N SER A 264 -49.12 -16.46 32.42
CA SER A 264 -48.11 -16.56 33.46
C SER A 264 -46.77 -15.99 32.96
N ASP A 265 -45.90 -15.58 33.88
CA ASP A 265 -44.51 -15.17 33.59
C ASP A 265 -43.77 -16.18 32.68
N ASN A 266 -44.19 -17.45 32.72
CA ASN A 266 -43.71 -18.53 31.85
C ASN A 266 -43.95 -18.27 30.35
N HIS A 267 -45.07 -17.64 29.95
CA HIS A 267 -45.35 -17.31 28.56
C HIS A 267 -44.37 -16.25 28.03
N PHE A 268 -44.18 -15.16 28.76
CA PHE A 268 -43.23 -14.10 28.38
C PHE A 268 -41.78 -14.58 28.42
N ARG A 269 -41.42 -15.48 29.36
CA ARG A 269 -40.11 -16.17 29.33
C ARG A 269 -39.92 -16.98 28.06
N ARG A 270 -40.93 -17.71 27.61
CA ARG A 270 -40.87 -18.49 26.36
C ARG A 270 -40.70 -17.59 25.14
N ILE A 271 -41.43 -16.49 25.07
CA ILE A 271 -41.24 -15.47 24.01
C ILE A 271 -39.79 -14.97 24.01
N GLY A 272 -39.27 -14.56 25.17
CA GLY A 272 -37.88 -14.10 25.30
C GLY A 272 -36.86 -15.14 24.84
N SER A 273 -37.05 -16.41 25.21
CA SER A 273 -36.19 -17.52 24.78
C SER A 273 -36.24 -17.75 23.26
N ASN A 274 -37.43 -17.70 22.67
CA ASN A 274 -37.63 -17.87 21.24
C ASN A 274 -36.97 -16.74 20.43
N VAL A 275 -37.15 -15.49 20.88
CA VAL A 275 -36.49 -14.33 20.29
C VAL A 275 -34.97 -14.46 20.42
N ASN A 276 -34.46 -14.83 21.60
CA ASN A 276 -33.02 -15.02 21.80
C ASN A 276 -32.44 -16.08 20.83
N ALA A 277 -33.13 -17.20 20.64
CA ALA A 277 -32.73 -18.22 19.69
C ALA A 277 -32.69 -17.69 18.24
N TYR A 278 -33.69 -16.90 17.83
CA TYR A 278 -33.70 -16.24 16.52
C TYR A 278 -32.54 -15.26 16.36
N ILE A 279 -32.28 -14.43 17.37
CA ILE A 279 -31.20 -13.44 17.36
C ILE A 279 -29.83 -14.11 17.31
N ASN A 280 -29.63 -15.26 17.96
CA ASN A 280 -28.41 -16.03 17.83
C ASN A 280 -28.19 -16.57 16.42
N MET A 281 -29.26 -17.06 15.76
CA MET A 281 -29.19 -17.47 14.35
C MET A 281 -28.79 -16.29 13.44
N VAL A 282 -29.41 -15.12 13.62
CA VAL A 282 -29.05 -13.90 12.87
C VAL A 282 -27.62 -13.47 13.17
N CYS A 283 -27.18 -13.55 14.42
CA CYS A 283 -25.81 -13.25 14.84
C CYS A 283 -24.79 -14.14 14.10
N ASP A 284 -25.06 -15.44 13.96
CA ASP A 284 -24.18 -16.36 13.21
C ASP A 284 -24.14 -16.03 11.71
N THR A 285 -25.27 -15.64 11.13
CA THR A 285 -25.31 -15.14 9.73
C THR A 285 -24.49 -13.87 9.57
N LEU A 286 -24.70 -12.88 10.45
CA LEU A 286 -24.00 -11.59 10.43
C LEU A 286 -22.49 -11.74 10.69
N ARG A 287 -22.09 -12.65 11.57
CA ARG A 287 -20.68 -12.98 11.82
C ARG A 287 -19.95 -13.43 10.54
N ASN A 288 -20.67 -14.01 9.58
CA ASN A 288 -20.12 -14.45 8.31
C ASN A 288 -20.28 -13.42 7.19
N SER A 289 -21.37 -12.65 7.17
CA SER A 289 -21.66 -11.69 6.10
C SER A 289 -20.93 -10.35 6.28
N ILE A 290 -20.81 -9.85 7.52
CA ILE A 290 -20.14 -8.58 7.82
C ILE A 290 -18.68 -8.59 7.35
N PRO A 291 -17.84 -9.59 7.70
CA PRO A 291 -16.46 -9.63 7.22
C PRO A 291 -16.36 -9.62 5.69
N LYS A 292 -17.24 -10.37 5.01
CA LYS A 292 -17.26 -10.42 3.53
C LYS A 292 -17.57 -9.06 2.93
N ALA A 293 -18.54 -8.34 3.50
CA ALA A 293 -18.88 -6.99 3.05
C ALA A 293 -17.73 -6.00 3.28
N VAL A 294 -17.11 -6.02 4.47
CA VAL A 294 -15.97 -5.15 4.79
C VAL A 294 -14.79 -5.44 3.87
N VAL A 295 -14.44 -6.71 3.67
CA VAL A 295 -13.35 -7.10 2.76
C VAL A 295 -13.66 -6.70 1.33
N TYR A 296 -14.90 -6.89 0.87
CA TYR A 296 -15.29 -6.52 -0.48
C TYR A 296 -15.23 -5.02 -0.73
N CYS A 297 -15.81 -4.21 0.16
CA CYS A 297 -15.92 -2.75 -0.01
C CYS A 297 -14.64 -1.99 0.33
N GLN A 298 -13.83 -2.49 1.27
CA GLN A 298 -12.61 -1.79 1.72
C GLN A 298 -11.34 -2.48 1.25
N VAL A 299 -11.08 -3.71 1.70
CA VAL A 299 -9.78 -4.36 1.52
C VAL A 299 -9.49 -4.63 0.04
N ARG A 300 -10.47 -5.18 -0.66
CA ARG A 300 -10.36 -5.49 -2.09
C ARG A 300 -10.30 -4.22 -2.95
N GLU A 301 -11.08 -3.19 -2.61
CA GLU A 301 -11.04 -1.91 -3.33
C GLU A 301 -9.75 -1.14 -3.06
N ALA A 302 -9.26 -1.13 -1.81
CA ALA A 302 -7.94 -0.61 -1.48
C ALA A 302 -6.83 -1.33 -2.26
N LYS A 303 -6.92 -2.65 -2.47
CA LYS A 303 -5.94 -3.37 -3.31
C LYS A 303 -5.97 -2.95 -4.78
N ARG A 304 -7.16 -2.63 -5.31
CA ARG A 304 -7.41 -2.45 -6.75
C ARG A 304 -7.33 -1.00 -7.21
N ALA A 305 -7.79 -0.08 -6.38
CA ALA A 305 -8.17 1.27 -6.81
C ALA A 305 -7.65 2.39 -5.90
N LEU A 306 -6.69 2.12 -5.01
CA LEU A 306 -6.18 3.09 -4.03
C LEU A 306 -5.75 4.42 -4.66
N LEU A 307 -5.02 4.35 -5.78
CA LEU A 307 -4.49 5.52 -6.49
C LEU A 307 -5.22 5.84 -7.80
N ASN A 308 -6.38 5.23 -8.08
CA ASN A 308 -7.08 5.47 -9.35
C ASN A 308 -7.46 6.94 -9.54
N ASN A 309 -7.98 7.59 -8.49
CA ASN A 309 -8.31 9.01 -8.54
C ASN A 309 -7.05 9.88 -8.72
N PHE A 310 -5.95 9.47 -8.08
CA PHE A 310 -4.66 10.14 -8.20
C PHE A 310 -4.12 10.07 -9.63
N TYR A 311 -4.18 8.91 -10.28
CA TYR A 311 -3.76 8.76 -11.67
C TYR A 311 -4.52 9.69 -12.62
N VAL A 312 -5.83 9.84 -12.43
CA VAL A 312 -6.65 10.77 -13.22
C VAL A 312 -6.26 12.23 -12.96
N GLN A 313 -5.97 12.58 -11.71
CA GLN A 313 -5.56 13.94 -11.35
C GLN A 313 -4.18 14.28 -11.91
N VAL A 314 -3.19 13.39 -11.73
CA VAL A 314 -1.81 13.59 -12.22
C VAL A 314 -1.76 13.70 -13.74
N GLY A 315 -2.58 12.92 -14.46
CA GLY A 315 -2.66 13.02 -15.92
C GLY A 315 -3.22 14.35 -16.45
N ARG A 316 -3.82 15.19 -15.59
CA ARG A 316 -4.32 16.53 -15.93
C ARG A 316 -3.38 17.65 -15.48
N ARG A 317 -2.33 17.35 -14.73
CA ARG A 317 -1.41 18.36 -14.20
C ARG A 317 -0.46 18.87 -15.28
N GLU A 318 -0.13 20.15 -15.19
CA GLU A 318 0.83 20.80 -16.07
C GLU A 318 2.28 20.50 -15.66
N LYS A 319 3.23 20.77 -16.57
CA LYS A 319 4.67 20.52 -16.37
C LYS A 319 5.21 21.11 -15.06
N GLU A 320 4.83 22.34 -14.74
CA GLU A 320 5.32 23.02 -13.52
C GLU A 320 4.87 22.30 -12.25
N GLN A 321 3.62 21.83 -12.22
CA GLN A 321 3.07 21.08 -11.09
C GLN A 321 3.70 19.69 -10.97
N LEU A 322 3.95 19.01 -12.10
CA LEU A 322 4.67 17.72 -12.10
C LEU A 322 6.11 17.90 -11.60
N GLY A 323 6.78 19.00 -11.97
CA GLY A 323 8.09 19.36 -11.47
C GLY A 323 8.11 19.61 -9.96
N GLN A 324 7.10 20.31 -9.42
CA GLN A 324 6.95 20.56 -7.98
C GLN A 324 6.74 19.27 -7.18
N MET A 325 6.08 18.25 -7.74
CA MET A 325 5.90 16.96 -7.08
C MET A 325 7.20 16.16 -7.00
N LEU A 326 8.11 16.37 -7.95
CA LEU A 326 9.42 15.72 -8.01
C LEU A 326 10.51 16.60 -7.40
N ASP A 327 10.16 17.36 -6.36
CA ASP A 327 11.12 18.13 -5.60
C ASP A 327 12.07 17.21 -4.84
N GLU A 328 13.35 17.54 -4.90
CA GLU A 328 14.40 16.79 -4.23
C GLU A 328 15.17 17.69 -3.27
N ASP A 329 15.84 17.09 -2.29
CA ASP A 329 16.80 17.81 -1.45
C ASP A 329 17.86 18.48 -2.36
N PRO A 330 18.02 19.83 -2.28
CA PRO A 330 19.00 20.56 -3.08
C PRO A 330 20.41 19.98 -2.98
N ALA A 331 20.81 19.45 -1.81
CA ALA A 331 22.11 18.84 -1.61
C ALA A 331 22.26 17.53 -2.40
N LEU A 332 21.20 16.70 -2.46
CA LEU A 332 21.18 15.48 -3.25
C LEU A 332 21.15 15.79 -4.76
N MET A 333 20.38 16.80 -5.16
CA MET A 333 20.32 17.25 -6.55
C MET A 333 21.68 17.76 -7.05
N GLU A 334 22.35 18.59 -6.26
CA GLU A 334 23.68 19.12 -6.58
C GLU A 334 24.70 17.98 -6.66
N LYS A 335 24.74 17.09 -5.66
CA LYS A 335 25.64 15.92 -5.65
C LYS A 335 25.43 15.06 -6.89
N ARG A 336 24.17 14.79 -7.27
CA ARG A 336 23.85 14.01 -8.46
C ARG A 336 24.29 14.71 -9.75
N SER A 337 24.06 16.01 -9.87
CA SER A 337 24.50 16.81 -11.01
C SER A 337 26.02 16.74 -11.18
N GLN A 338 26.77 16.84 -10.07
CA GLN A 338 28.23 16.69 -10.08
C GLN A 338 28.68 15.29 -10.52
N ILE A 339 28.05 14.22 -10.03
CA ILE A 339 28.35 12.83 -10.44
C ILE A 339 28.03 12.63 -11.92
N ALA A 340 26.87 13.07 -12.38
CA ALA A 340 26.45 12.95 -13.78
C ALA A 340 27.44 13.68 -14.72
N LYS A 341 27.85 14.91 -14.36
CA LYS A 341 28.85 15.67 -15.10
C LYS A 341 30.21 14.99 -15.12
N ARG A 342 30.66 14.44 -13.98
CA ARG A 342 31.92 13.66 -13.92
C ARG A 342 31.83 12.42 -14.80
N LEU A 343 30.71 11.70 -14.77
CA LEU A 343 30.48 10.50 -15.57
C LEU A 343 30.53 10.82 -17.07
N GLU A 344 29.93 11.93 -17.50
CA GLU A 344 29.99 12.41 -18.88
C GLU A 344 31.44 12.72 -19.31
N LEU A 345 32.21 13.41 -18.46
CA LEU A 345 33.62 13.71 -18.73
C LEU A 345 34.47 12.43 -18.84
N TYR A 346 34.28 11.45 -17.96
CA TYR A 346 34.99 10.18 -18.04
C TYR A 346 34.61 9.36 -19.28
N LYS A 347 33.33 9.39 -19.70
CA LYS A 347 32.89 8.75 -20.94
C LYS A 347 33.52 9.43 -22.17
N SER A 348 33.52 10.76 -22.21
CA SER A 348 34.22 11.52 -23.27
C SER A 348 35.71 11.19 -23.31
N ALA A 349 36.38 11.16 -22.16
CA ALA A 349 37.79 10.82 -22.07
C ALA A 349 38.10 9.39 -22.53
N ARG A 350 37.23 8.43 -22.22
CA ARG A 350 37.33 7.05 -22.73
C ARG A 350 37.21 7.02 -24.25
N ASP A 351 36.18 7.66 -24.78
CA ASP A 351 35.89 7.67 -26.22
C ASP A 351 37.02 8.39 -27.00
N GLU A 352 37.61 9.45 -26.44
CA GLU A 352 38.81 10.12 -26.98
C GLU A 352 40.04 9.20 -26.99
N ILE A 353 40.30 8.48 -25.89
CA ILE A 353 41.42 7.53 -25.81
C ILE A 353 41.23 6.39 -26.82
N ASP A 354 40.02 5.83 -26.91
CA ASP A 354 39.71 4.77 -27.88
C ASP A 354 39.89 5.25 -29.33
N SER A 355 39.62 6.52 -29.63
CA SER A 355 39.84 7.08 -30.97
C SER A 355 41.32 7.12 -31.41
N VAL A 356 42.25 7.14 -30.45
CA VAL A 356 43.70 7.24 -30.67
C VAL A 356 44.40 5.89 -30.45
N ALA A 357 43.90 5.04 -29.54
CA ALA A 357 44.54 3.78 -29.15
C ALA A 357 44.61 2.72 -30.27
N TRP A 358 43.81 2.87 -31.33
CA TRP A 358 43.69 1.92 -32.44
C TRP A 358 44.15 2.47 -33.80
N LYS A 359 44.93 3.55 -33.79
CA LYS A 359 45.67 4.09 -34.95
C LYS A 359 47.17 4.05 -34.67
#